data_AF-A0A918AVG5-F1
#
_entry.id   AF-A0A918AVG5-F1
#
_cell.length_a   1.000
_cell.length_b   1.000
_cell.length_c   1.000
_cell.angle_alpha   90.00
_cell.angle_beta   90.00
_cell.angle_gamma   90.00
#
_symmetry.space_group_name_H-M   'P 1'
#
loop_
_entity.id
_entity.type
_entity.pdbx_description
1 polymer ?
#
loop_
_entity_poly.entity_id
_entity_poly.type
_entity_poly.pdbx_seq_one_letter_code
_entity_poly.pdbx_strand_id
1 'polypeptide(L)'
;MRGRWLLAVSVLAAVLVTAATTAVLLLVEPKLSKAEAVKTGGLAGGSVVALYALWLNDRRRRTEEARHELESDKVADERFARAVELLGDEADQVRVGALHALASLARTTPRYKQTVLDVLCAYLRRPFSHPSYAKEAADPARSDGEHVGEEDRERQVRLTAQRLISDLLPWGRDPDPNRYHLDLTGASVEYLRLEGRRVGRLVARRTRFYGITAFAEVDLSKPALFTGARFHGRVALREGRFTGGISFESAEFHHEVDFSGAEVGAFLDLNTTPPERRVGELAVLPETNVKGPRTGWALITR
;
A
#
# COMPACT_ATOMS: atom_id res chain seq x y z
N MET A 1 41.67 12.97 7.99
CA MET A 1 42.42 14.16 8.45
C MET A 1 41.59 15.15 9.28
N ARG A 2 40.35 15.50 8.87
CA ARG A 2 39.49 16.47 9.59
C ARG A 2 39.20 16.14 11.08
N GLY A 3 39.05 14.87 11.45
CA GLY A 3 38.77 14.47 12.84
C GLY A 3 39.92 14.73 13.83
N ARG A 4 41.17 14.55 13.38
CA ARG A 4 42.37 14.83 14.19
C ARG A 4 42.55 16.33 14.45
N TRP A 5 42.16 17.16 13.48
CA TRP A 5 42.21 18.61 13.61
C TRP A 5 41.14 19.15 14.58
N LEU A 6 39.91 18.63 14.52
CA LEU A 6 38.84 19.01 15.45
C LEU A 6 39.16 18.61 16.90
N LEU A 7 39.78 17.45 17.11
CA LEU A 7 40.29 17.03 18.43
C LEU A 7 41.36 17.97 18.96
N ALA A 8 42.31 18.39 18.11
CA ALA A 8 43.35 19.33 18.52
C ALA A 8 42.75 20.69 18.90
N VAL A 9 41.76 21.18 18.14
CA VAL A 9 41.05 22.43 18.42
C VAL A 9 40.27 22.36 19.73
N SER A 10 39.56 21.26 20.02
CA SER A 10 38.82 21.10 21.27
C SER A 10 39.73 21.03 22.50
N VAL A 11 40.89 20.35 22.38
CA VAL A 11 41.90 20.30 23.44
C VAL A 11 42.49 21.69 23.68
N LEU A 12 42.82 22.43 22.62
CA LEU A 12 43.36 23.78 22.73
C LEU A 12 42.34 24.75 23.34
N ALA A 13 41.07 24.63 22.97
CA ALA A 13 39.97 25.38 23.57
C ALA A 13 39.79 25.06 25.06
N ALA A 14 39.87 23.79 25.45
CA ALA A 14 39.79 23.38 26.86
C ALA A 14 40.94 23.98 27.68
N VAL A 15 42.17 23.96 27.15
CA VAL A 15 43.35 24.58 27.78
C VAL A 15 43.19 26.10 27.91
N LEU A 16 42.72 26.77 26.85
CA LEU A 16 42.46 28.22 26.88
C LEU A 16 41.37 28.60 27.90
N VAL A 17 40.26 27.86 27.93
CA VAL A 17 39.17 28.08 28.89
C VAL A 17 39.68 27.88 30.32
N THR A 18 40.49 26.84 30.56
CA THR A 18 41.09 26.56 31.87
C THR A 18 42.01 27.71 32.29
N ALA A 19 42.94 28.13 31.43
CA ALA A 19 43.89 29.20 31.74
C ALA A 19 43.20 30.55 31.94
N ALA A 20 42.21 30.89 31.10
CA ALA A 20 41.47 32.14 31.18
C ALA A 20 40.61 32.22 32.45
N THR A 21 39.87 31.16 32.78
CA THR A 21 39.05 31.12 34.00
C THR A 21 39.92 31.17 35.26
N THR A 22 41.02 30.44 35.32
CA THR A 22 41.98 30.53 36.44
C THR A 22 42.60 31.93 36.56
N ALA A 23 43.01 32.55 35.44
CA ALA A 23 43.59 33.90 35.45
C ALA A 23 42.58 34.97 35.90
N VAL A 24 41.34 34.90 35.41
CA VAL A 24 40.27 35.84 35.80
C VAL A 24 39.95 35.72 37.29
N LEU A 25 39.82 34.50 37.83
CA LEU A 25 39.55 34.29 39.25
C LEU A 25 40.67 34.86 40.13
N LEU A 26 41.93 34.69 39.75
CA LEU A 26 43.07 35.25 40.48
C LEU A 26 43.15 36.79 40.40
N LEU A 27 42.64 37.40 39.33
CA LEU A 27 42.63 38.86 39.15
C LEU A 27 41.46 39.53 39.89
N VAL A 28 40.27 38.92 39.86
CA VAL A 28 39.04 39.49 40.44
C VAL A 28 38.93 39.21 41.93
N GLU A 29 39.42 38.04 42.39
CA GLU A 29 39.36 37.62 43.79
C GLU A 29 40.75 37.29 44.34
N PRO A 30 41.59 38.29 44.66
CA PRO A 30 42.98 38.07 45.07
C PRO A 30 43.14 37.35 46.42
N LYS A 31 42.05 37.18 47.19
CA LYS A 31 42.03 36.39 48.43
C LYS A 31 41.71 34.90 48.21
N LEU A 32 41.29 34.51 47.00
CA LEU A 32 40.95 33.13 46.65
C LEU A 32 42.21 32.26 46.64
N SER A 33 42.11 31.04 47.17
CA SER A 33 43.24 30.10 47.13
C SER A 33 43.59 29.73 45.70
N LYS A 34 44.89 29.74 45.35
CA LYS A 34 45.37 29.31 44.02
C LYS A 34 44.88 27.90 43.67
N ALA A 35 44.72 27.02 44.67
CA ALA A 35 44.21 25.68 44.47
C ALA A 35 42.72 25.66 44.05
N GLU A 36 41.90 26.56 44.62
CA GLU A 36 40.48 26.67 44.25
C GLU A 36 40.31 27.25 42.85
N ALA A 37 41.11 28.25 42.47
CA ALA A 37 41.10 28.82 41.13
C ALA A 37 41.48 27.79 40.04
N VAL A 38 42.47 26.93 40.31
CA VAL A 38 42.87 25.83 39.41
C VAL A 38 41.78 24.75 39.33
N LYS A 39 41.14 24.42 40.45
CA LYS A 39 40.03 23.45 40.46
C LYS A 39 38.86 23.91 39.61
N THR A 40 38.45 25.17 39.75
CA THR A 40 37.34 25.75 38.97
C THR A 40 37.70 25.86 37.49
N GLY A 41 38.93 26.26 37.16
CA GLY A 41 39.39 26.29 35.77
C GLY A 41 39.45 24.90 35.14
N GLY A 42 39.92 23.90 35.89
CA GLY A 42 39.92 22.50 35.46
C GLY A 42 38.52 21.94 35.21
N LEU A 43 37.53 22.30 36.04
CA LEU A 43 36.12 21.96 35.80
C LEU A 43 35.62 22.60 34.50
N ALA A 44 35.90 23.89 34.27
CA ALA A 44 35.50 24.59 33.07
C ALA A 44 36.11 23.97 31.79
N GLY A 45 37.40 23.66 31.79
CA GLY A 45 38.06 22.96 30.68
C GLY A 45 37.54 21.53 30.50
N GLY A 46 37.30 20.80 31.60
CA GLY A 46 36.71 19.47 31.59
C GLY A 46 35.32 19.43 30.95
N SER A 47 34.49 20.45 31.21
CA SER A 47 33.16 20.59 30.57
C SER A 47 33.25 20.74 29.05
N VAL A 48 34.26 21.46 28.52
CA VAL A 48 34.49 21.59 27.08
C VAL A 48 34.79 20.22 26.45
N VAL A 49 35.66 19.44 27.09
CA VAL A 49 36.00 18.07 26.62
C VAL A 49 34.78 17.16 26.70
N ALA A 50 33.99 17.23 27.78
CA ALA A 50 32.78 16.44 27.95
C ALA A 50 31.70 16.75 26.90
N LEU A 51 31.44 18.03 26.62
CA LEU A 51 30.52 18.47 25.57
C LEU A 51 30.99 18.05 24.18
N TYR A 52 32.29 18.13 23.90
CA TYR A 52 32.86 17.67 22.65
C TYR A 52 32.74 16.14 22.49
N ALA A 53 32.99 15.37 23.55
CA ALA A 53 32.79 13.92 23.56
C ALA A 53 31.32 13.54 23.32
N LEU A 54 30.38 14.25 23.96
CA LEU A 54 28.95 14.07 23.73
C LEU A 54 28.55 14.40 22.28
N TRP A 55 29.05 15.50 21.73
CA TRP A 55 28.81 15.88 20.34
C TRP A 55 29.38 14.86 19.35
N LEU A 56 30.57 14.33 19.60
CA LEU A 56 31.15 13.27 18.78
C LEU A 56 30.30 11.99 18.84
N ASN A 57 29.81 11.63 20.03
CA ASN A 57 28.96 10.45 20.19
C ASN A 57 27.62 10.62 19.48
N ASP A 58 26.96 11.77 19.63
CA ASP A 58 25.72 12.10 18.91
C ASP A 58 25.93 12.09 17.39
N ARG A 59 27.00 12.72 16.91
CA ARG A 59 27.34 12.73 15.49
C ARG A 59 27.60 11.32 14.95
N ARG A 60 28.33 10.50 15.71
CA ARG A 60 28.63 9.11 15.34
C ARG A 60 27.34 8.28 15.28
N ARG A 61 26.49 8.41 16.31
CA ARG A 61 25.18 7.76 16.37
C ARG A 61 24.32 8.11 15.15
N ARG A 62 24.18 9.39 14.80
CA ARG A 62 23.44 9.81 13.59
C ARG A 62 24.00 9.21 12.31
N THR A 63 25.33 9.11 12.18
CA THR A 63 25.94 8.48 10.99
C THR A 63 25.75 6.96 10.95
N GLU A 64 25.72 6.29 12.10
CA GLU A 64 25.47 4.84 12.20
C GLU A 64 24.00 4.55 11.93
N GLU A 65 23.07 5.32 12.50
CA GLU A 65 21.63 5.25 12.23
C GLU A 65 21.34 5.45 10.73
N ALA A 66 21.89 6.49 10.11
CA ALA A 66 21.72 6.74 8.67
C ALA A 66 22.32 5.62 7.81
N ARG A 67 23.43 4.99 8.24
CA ARG A 67 24.00 3.84 7.53
C ARG A 67 23.10 2.61 7.66
N HIS A 68 22.57 2.34 8.85
CA HIS A 68 21.65 1.22 9.08
C HIS A 68 20.34 1.38 8.31
N GLU A 69 19.81 2.60 8.21
CA GLU A 69 18.63 2.90 7.39
C GLU A 69 18.91 2.61 5.90
N LEU A 70 20.03 3.11 5.35
CA LEU A 70 20.43 2.82 3.97
C LEU A 70 20.67 1.33 3.72
N GLU A 71 21.22 0.60 4.69
CA GLU A 71 21.43 -0.85 4.58
C GLU A 71 20.10 -1.61 4.61
N SER A 72 19.18 -1.23 5.51
CA SER A 72 17.83 -1.79 5.56
C SER A 72 17.08 -1.55 4.25
N ASP A 73 17.20 -0.35 3.68
CA ASP A 73 16.58 -0.03 2.39
C ASP A 73 17.16 -0.87 1.26
N LYS A 74 18.48 -1.05 1.19
CA LYS A 74 19.11 -1.93 0.20
C LYS A 74 18.64 -3.37 0.32
N VAL A 75 18.56 -3.91 1.54
CA VAL A 75 18.06 -5.28 1.77
C VAL A 75 16.60 -5.42 1.34
N ALA A 76 15.77 -4.40 1.59
CA ALA A 76 14.38 -4.39 1.12
C ALA A 76 14.30 -4.37 -0.41
N ASP A 77 15.10 -3.54 -1.06
CA ASP A 77 15.17 -3.41 -2.52
C ASP A 77 15.68 -4.72 -3.18
N GLU A 78 16.68 -5.38 -2.60
CA GLU A 78 17.18 -6.68 -3.06
C GLU A 78 16.14 -7.80 -2.91
N ARG A 79 15.42 -7.83 -1.78
CA ARG A 79 14.32 -8.78 -1.55
C ARG A 79 13.18 -8.56 -2.53
N PHE A 80 12.86 -7.30 -2.83
CA PHE A 80 11.87 -6.96 -3.84
C PHE A 80 12.29 -7.50 -5.21
N ALA A 81 13.50 -7.16 -5.65
CA ALA A 81 14.03 -7.59 -6.95
C ALA A 81 14.05 -9.13 -7.06
N ARG A 82 14.52 -9.83 -6.02
CA ARG A 82 14.56 -11.29 -6.01
C ARG A 82 13.16 -11.91 -6.05
N ALA A 83 12.20 -11.36 -5.32
CA ALA A 83 10.84 -11.87 -5.35
C ALA A 83 10.17 -11.64 -6.72
N VAL A 84 10.41 -10.50 -7.37
CA VAL A 84 9.94 -10.25 -8.75
C VAL A 84 10.57 -11.23 -9.74
N GLU A 85 11.86 -11.53 -9.61
CA GLU A 85 12.55 -12.53 -10.44
C GLU A 85 11.91 -13.92 -10.27
N LEU A 86 11.71 -14.37 -9.02
CA LEU A 86 11.10 -15.67 -8.70
C LEU A 86 9.63 -15.77 -9.14
N LEU A 87 8.93 -14.64 -9.30
CA LEU A 87 7.57 -14.63 -9.84
C LEU A 87 7.51 -15.04 -11.32
N GLY A 88 8.64 -14.97 -12.03
CA GLY A 88 8.80 -15.45 -13.41
C GLY A 88 9.20 -16.91 -13.53
N ASP A 89 9.34 -17.64 -12.42
CA ASP A 89 9.70 -19.06 -12.43
C ASP A 89 8.58 -19.93 -13.01
N GLU A 90 8.92 -21.03 -13.69
CA GLU A 90 7.96 -21.95 -14.29
C GLU A 90 7.18 -22.75 -13.23
N ALA A 91 7.78 -23.01 -12.06
CA ALA A 91 7.15 -23.74 -10.98
C ALA A 91 6.13 -22.87 -10.22
N ASP A 92 4.87 -23.31 -10.19
CA ASP A 92 3.77 -22.63 -9.50
C ASP A 92 4.05 -22.37 -8.01
N GLN A 93 4.69 -23.34 -7.33
CA GLN A 93 5.05 -23.21 -5.92
C GLN A 93 6.08 -22.10 -5.67
N VAL A 94 7.04 -21.91 -6.59
CA VAL A 94 8.04 -20.83 -6.51
C VAL A 94 7.35 -19.48 -6.69
N ARG A 95 6.43 -19.38 -7.67
CA ARG A 95 5.62 -18.17 -7.88
C ARG A 95 4.77 -17.84 -6.64
N VAL A 96 4.12 -18.83 -6.02
CA VAL A 96 3.38 -18.64 -4.76
C VAL A 96 4.28 -18.12 -3.64
N GLY A 97 5.48 -18.70 -3.48
CA GLY A 97 6.48 -18.21 -2.53
C GLY A 97 6.87 -16.75 -2.78
N ALA A 98 7.10 -16.39 -4.04
CA ALA A 98 7.40 -15.03 -4.46
C ALA A 98 6.26 -14.04 -4.13
N LEU A 99 5.01 -14.40 -4.41
CA LEU A 99 3.83 -13.58 -4.08
C LEU A 99 3.76 -13.29 -2.56
N HIS A 100 3.99 -14.31 -1.73
CA HIS A 100 4.02 -14.15 -0.28
C HIS A 100 5.20 -13.30 0.21
N ALA A 101 6.38 -13.43 -0.41
CA ALA A 101 7.53 -12.59 -0.10
C ALA A 101 7.26 -11.10 -0.42
N LEU A 102 6.66 -10.81 -1.58
CA LEU A 102 6.23 -9.45 -1.95
C LEU A 102 5.21 -8.90 -0.96
N ALA A 103 4.20 -9.68 -0.59
CA ALA A 103 3.19 -9.25 0.37
C ALA A 103 3.80 -8.99 1.77
N SER A 104 4.75 -9.82 2.21
CA SER A 104 5.47 -9.61 3.47
C SER A 104 6.30 -8.33 3.45
N LEU A 105 6.99 -8.06 2.33
CA LEU A 105 7.72 -6.82 2.13
C LEU A 105 6.79 -5.59 2.19
N ALA A 106 5.64 -5.65 1.52
CA ALA A 106 4.65 -4.58 1.51
C ALA A 106 4.06 -4.28 2.91
N ARG A 107 4.00 -5.27 3.80
CA ARG A 107 3.55 -5.08 5.20
C ARG A 107 4.62 -4.44 6.07
N THR A 108 5.87 -4.87 5.92
CA THR A 108 7.00 -4.40 6.74
C THR A 108 7.57 -3.07 6.25
N THR A 109 7.42 -2.79 4.96
CA THR A 109 8.01 -1.63 4.29
C THR A 109 6.93 -0.90 3.46
N PRO A 110 6.10 -0.04 4.08
CA PRO A 110 4.89 0.52 3.45
C PRO A 110 5.11 1.24 2.11
N ARG A 111 6.30 1.81 1.87
CA ARG A 111 6.67 2.42 0.57
C ARG A 111 6.52 1.46 -0.61
N TYR A 112 6.61 0.15 -0.38
CA TYR A 112 6.45 -0.88 -1.41
C TYR A 112 5.01 -1.29 -1.68
N LYS A 113 4.04 -0.90 -0.83
CA LYS A 113 2.69 -1.49 -0.88
C LYS A 113 1.98 -1.22 -2.20
N GLN A 114 2.02 0.01 -2.73
CA GLN A 114 1.46 0.31 -4.06
C GLN A 114 2.16 -0.48 -5.16
N THR A 115 3.50 -0.47 -5.19
CA THR A 115 4.28 -1.20 -6.20
C THR A 115 4.01 -2.71 -6.18
N VAL A 116 3.89 -3.30 -4.99
CA VAL A 116 3.53 -4.72 -4.84
C VAL A 116 2.11 -4.96 -5.36
N LEU A 117 1.13 -4.12 -5.01
CA LEU A 117 -0.21 -4.23 -5.58
C LEU A 117 -0.20 -4.11 -7.11
N ASP A 118 0.62 -3.23 -7.67
CA ASP A 118 0.78 -3.07 -9.12
C ASP A 118 1.38 -4.32 -9.77
N VAL A 119 2.38 -4.97 -9.14
CA VAL A 119 2.96 -6.24 -9.59
C VAL A 119 1.94 -7.38 -9.54
N LEU A 120 1.18 -7.50 -8.44
CA LEU A 120 0.13 -8.50 -8.31
C LEU A 120 -0.97 -8.29 -9.35
N CYS A 121 -1.38 -7.04 -9.58
CA CYS A 121 -2.33 -6.68 -10.63
C CYS A 121 -1.77 -6.99 -12.02
N ALA A 122 -0.50 -6.67 -12.30
CA ALA A 122 0.16 -7.00 -13.56
C ALA A 122 0.20 -8.52 -13.82
N TYR A 123 0.47 -9.31 -12.79
CA TYR A 123 0.37 -10.77 -12.86
C TYR A 123 -1.04 -11.21 -13.25
N LEU A 124 -2.08 -10.67 -12.61
CA LEU A 124 -3.48 -10.96 -12.93
C LEU A 124 -3.94 -10.42 -14.30
N ARG A 125 -3.21 -9.48 -14.92
CA ARG A 125 -3.50 -9.02 -16.28
C ARG A 125 -2.92 -9.92 -17.37
N ARG A 126 -2.05 -10.89 -17.01
CA ARG A 126 -1.60 -11.91 -17.97
C ARG A 126 -2.82 -12.72 -18.46
N PRO A 127 -2.97 -12.94 -19.79
CA PRO A 127 -4.07 -13.71 -20.33
C PRO A 127 -4.18 -15.07 -19.63
N PHE A 128 -5.40 -15.40 -19.20
CA PHE A 128 -5.68 -16.65 -18.52
C PHE A 128 -7.13 -17.06 -18.79
N SER A 129 -7.33 -18.35 -19.03
CA SER A 129 -8.63 -18.98 -19.15
C SER A 129 -8.57 -20.35 -18.49
N HIS A 130 -9.71 -20.83 -18.01
CA HIS A 130 -9.83 -22.09 -17.29
C HIS A 130 -11.05 -22.86 -17.83
N PRO A 131 -11.01 -24.19 -17.95
CA PRO A 131 -12.15 -24.98 -18.45
C PRO A 131 -13.45 -24.73 -17.68
N SER A 132 -13.37 -24.50 -16.35
CA SER A 132 -14.55 -24.17 -15.54
C SER A 132 -15.20 -22.84 -15.91
N TYR A 133 -14.47 -21.89 -16.51
CA TYR A 133 -15.03 -20.62 -16.98
C TYR A 133 -15.93 -20.79 -18.19
N ALA A 134 -15.68 -21.82 -19.00
CA ALA A 134 -16.53 -22.15 -20.14
C ALA A 134 -17.78 -22.96 -19.71
N LYS A 135 -17.63 -23.81 -18.68
CA LYS A 135 -18.72 -24.66 -18.18
C LYS A 135 -19.66 -23.94 -17.22
N GLU A 136 -19.11 -23.27 -16.20
CA GLU A 136 -19.82 -22.70 -15.06
C GLU A 136 -19.30 -21.30 -14.73
N ALA A 137 -19.37 -20.36 -15.68
CA ALA A 137 -18.81 -19.01 -15.52
C ALA A 137 -19.34 -18.24 -14.28
N ALA A 138 -20.60 -18.51 -13.92
CA ALA A 138 -21.29 -17.87 -12.81
C ALA A 138 -20.89 -18.42 -11.43
N ASP A 139 -20.41 -19.66 -11.38
CA ASP A 139 -19.94 -20.32 -10.16
C ASP A 139 -18.90 -21.41 -10.51
N PRO A 140 -17.65 -21.04 -10.89
CA PRO A 140 -16.66 -21.98 -11.40
C PRO A 140 -16.33 -23.14 -10.45
N ALA A 141 -16.55 -22.97 -9.14
CA ALA A 141 -16.37 -24.00 -8.11
C ALA A 141 -17.38 -25.15 -8.22
N ARG A 142 -18.50 -24.98 -8.93
CA ARG A 142 -19.48 -26.04 -9.22
C ARG A 142 -19.15 -26.86 -10.45
N SER A 143 -18.13 -26.47 -11.21
CA SER A 143 -17.74 -27.20 -12.41
C SER A 143 -17.27 -28.60 -12.05
N ASP A 144 -18.01 -29.61 -12.49
CA ASP A 144 -17.62 -31.01 -12.37
C ASP A 144 -16.40 -31.31 -13.26
N GLY A 145 -15.32 -31.85 -12.67
CA GLY A 145 -14.10 -32.25 -13.36
C GLY A 145 -12.93 -32.54 -12.42
N GLU A 146 -12.02 -33.41 -12.85
CA GLU A 146 -10.71 -33.55 -12.19
C GLU A 146 -9.87 -32.30 -12.45
N HIS A 147 -9.52 -31.61 -11.37
CA HIS A 147 -8.75 -30.36 -11.38
C HIS A 147 -7.24 -30.67 -11.34
N VAL A 148 -6.75 -31.39 -12.35
CA VAL A 148 -5.36 -31.87 -12.41
C VAL A 148 -4.69 -31.39 -13.71
N GLY A 149 -4.60 -30.07 -13.88
CA GLY A 149 -3.96 -29.43 -15.04
C GLY A 149 -2.91 -28.38 -14.70
N GLU A 150 -2.25 -27.83 -15.72
CA GLU A 150 -1.43 -26.63 -15.61
C GLU A 150 -2.30 -25.39 -15.31
N GLU A 151 -3.49 -25.34 -15.91
CA GLU A 151 -4.48 -24.30 -15.70
C GLU A 151 -4.98 -24.26 -14.26
N ASP A 152 -5.15 -25.42 -13.62
CA ASP A 152 -5.53 -25.51 -12.20
C ASP A 152 -4.43 -24.97 -11.28
N ARG A 153 -3.16 -25.35 -11.56
CA ARG A 153 -2.01 -24.84 -10.80
C ARG A 153 -1.89 -23.33 -10.95
N GLU A 154 -2.00 -22.82 -12.18
CA GLU A 154 -1.98 -21.38 -12.43
C GLU A 154 -3.20 -20.66 -11.81
N ARG A 155 -4.39 -21.28 -11.84
CA ARG A 155 -5.57 -20.78 -11.13
C ARG A 155 -5.29 -20.59 -9.64
N GLN A 156 -4.62 -21.54 -8.98
CA GLN A 156 -4.25 -21.42 -7.56
C GLN A 156 -3.27 -20.28 -7.29
N VAL A 157 -2.28 -20.07 -8.16
CA VAL A 157 -1.35 -18.93 -8.06
C VAL A 157 -2.12 -17.61 -8.17
N ARG A 158 -3.07 -17.52 -9.12
CA ARG A 158 -3.89 -16.32 -9.35
C ARG A 158 -4.88 -16.06 -8.21
N LEU A 159 -5.52 -17.09 -7.66
CA LEU A 159 -6.34 -16.99 -6.45
C LEU A 159 -5.51 -16.49 -5.26
N THR A 160 -4.26 -16.95 -5.14
CA THR A 160 -3.32 -16.45 -4.13
C THR A 160 -3.03 -14.96 -4.32
N ALA A 161 -2.74 -14.52 -5.55
CA ALA A 161 -2.52 -13.11 -5.85
C ALA A 161 -3.75 -12.24 -5.52
N GLN A 162 -4.97 -12.69 -5.87
CA GLN A 162 -6.22 -12.00 -5.52
C GLN A 162 -6.40 -11.86 -4.01
N ARG A 163 -6.19 -12.95 -3.25
CA ARG A 163 -6.26 -12.94 -1.78
C ARG A 163 -5.27 -11.94 -1.19
N LEU A 164 -4.02 -11.95 -1.67
CA LEU A 164 -2.98 -11.03 -1.18
C LEU A 164 -3.27 -9.58 -1.53
N ILE A 165 -3.86 -9.28 -2.68
CA ILE A 165 -4.35 -7.93 -2.99
C ILE A 165 -5.35 -7.49 -1.92
N SER A 166 -6.37 -8.30 -1.65
CA SER A 166 -7.39 -7.99 -0.63
C SER A 166 -6.77 -7.81 0.77
N ASP A 167 -5.82 -8.67 1.16
CA ASP A 167 -5.18 -8.62 2.47
C ASP A 167 -4.21 -7.45 2.66
N LEU A 168 -3.71 -6.86 1.57
CA LEU A 168 -2.84 -5.68 1.62
C LEU A 168 -3.66 -4.38 1.67
N LEU A 169 -4.92 -4.41 1.22
CA LEU A 169 -5.77 -3.23 1.20
C LEU A 169 -6.31 -2.89 2.60
N PRO A 170 -6.24 -1.61 3.01
CA PRO A 170 -6.76 -1.19 4.30
C PRO A 170 -8.26 -1.46 4.46
N TRP A 171 -8.68 -1.80 5.68
CA TRP A 171 -10.07 -2.10 6.04
C TRP A 171 -10.45 -1.33 7.32
N GLY A 172 -11.69 -0.85 7.44
CA GLY A 172 -12.29 -0.41 8.70
C GLY A 172 -11.42 0.56 9.51
N ARG A 173 -10.95 0.14 10.71
CA ARG A 173 -10.12 0.96 11.62
C ARG A 173 -8.61 0.84 11.38
N ASP A 174 -8.18 0.27 10.26
CA ASP A 174 -6.76 0.18 9.90
C ASP A 174 -6.10 1.58 9.94
N PRO A 175 -4.99 1.76 10.66
CA PRO A 175 -4.32 3.05 10.79
C PRO A 175 -3.70 3.55 9.48
N ASP A 176 -3.50 2.69 8.47
CA ASP A 176 -2.97 3.09 7.17
C ASP A 176 -3.94 4.09 6.50
N PRO A 177 -3.56 5.38 6.37
CA PRO A 177 -4.43 6.40 5.80
C PRO A 177 -4.44 6.33 4.27
N ASN A 178 -3.54 5.56 3.66
CA ASN A 178 -3.37 5.53 2.22
C ASN A 178 -4.51 4.76 1.54
N ARG A 179 -4.81 5.20 0.32
CA ARG A 179 -5.80 4.56 -0.55
C ARG A 179 -5.12 4.12 -1.84
N TYR A 180 -4.83 2.82 -1.91
CA TYR A 180 -4.08 2.24 -3.02
C TYR A 180 -4.92 2.10 -4.28
N HIS A 181 -4.25 1.95 -5.42
CA HIS A 181 -4.88 1.85 -6.73
C HIS A 181 -4.75 0.43 -7.27
N LEU A 182 -5.78 -0.04 -7.96
CA LEU A 182 -5.82 -1.36 -8.57
C LEU A 182 -6.08 -1.21 -10.07
N ASP A 183 -5.27 -1.87 -10.89
CA ASP A 183 -5.47 -1.96 -12.34
C ASP A 183 -5.56 -3.42 -12.79
N LEU A 184 -6.80 -3.89 -12.92
CA LEU A 184 -7.17 -5.22 -13.39
C LEU A 184 -7.58 -5.22 -14.87
N THR A 185 -7.17 -4.21 -15.65
CA THR A 185 -7.55 -4.08 -17.07
C THR A 185 -7.27 -5.35 -17.85
N GLY A 186 -8.32 -5.93 -18.45
CA GLY A 186 -8.23 -7.15 -19.26
C GLY A 186 -8.02 -8.45 -18.48
N ALA A 187 -7.95 -8.39 -17.14
CA ALA A 187 -7.74 -9.56 -16.29
C ALA A 187 -8.94 -10.52 -16.33
N SER A 188 -8.65 -11.80 -16.09
CA SER A 188 -9.64 -12.79 -15.66
C SER A 188 -9.50 -12.94 -14.14
N VAL A 189 -10.55 -12.63 -13.40
CA VAL A 189 -10.58 -12.70 -11.93
C VAL A 189 -11.73 -13.57 -11.48
N GLU A 190 -11.53 -14.27 -10.37
CA GLU A 190 -12.44 -15.30 -9.90
C GLU A 190 -12.71 -15.13 -8.41
N TYR A 191 -14.00 -15.02 -8.08
CA TYR A 191 -14.47 -14.67 -6.74
C TYR A 191 -13.73 -13.45 -6.17
N LEU A 192 -13.68 -12.34 -6.92
CA LEU A 192 -12.97 -11.14 -6.46
C LEU A 192 -13.69 -10.56 -5.23
N ARG A 193 -12.92 -10.34 -4.17
CA ARG A 193 -13.40 -9.94 -2.85
C ARG A 193 -12.72 -8.67 -2.36
N LEU A 194 -13.41 -7.55 -2.38
CA LEU A 194 -12.95 -6.26 -1.86
C LEU A 194 -13.89 -5.73 -0.77
N GLU A 195 -14.59 -6.61 -0.06
CA GLU A 195 -15.54 -6.21 0.98
C GLU A 195 -14.85 -5.40 2.08
N GLY A 196 -15.45 -4.27 2.46
CA GLY A 196 -14.94 -3.37 3.50
C GLY A 196 -13.61 -2.67 3.17
N ARG A 197 -13.05 -2.87 1.96
CA ARG A 197 -11.72 -2.35 1.60
C ARG A 197 -11.79 -0.88 1.19
N ARG A 198 -10.77 -0.13 1.61
CA ARG A 198 -10.54 1.26 1.19
C ARG A 198 -9.60 1.27 0.00
N VAL A 199 -10.13 1.68 -1.14
CA VAL A 199 -9.42 1.75 -2.41
C VAL A 199 -9.48 3.18 -2.92
N GLY A 200 -8.41 3.61 -3.58
CA GLY A 200 -8.40 4.88 -4.30
C GLY A 200 -9.13 4.71 -5.62
N ARG A 201 -8.40 4.32 -6.67
CA ARG A 201 -8.94 4.05 -8.00
C ARG A 201 -9.01 2.55 -8.24
N LEU A 202 -10.10 2.08 -8.85
CA LEU A 202 -10.21 0.72 -9.38
C LEU A 202 -10.43 0.79 -10.90
N VAL A 203 -9.47 0.30 -11.67
CA VAL A 203 -9.59 0.15 -13.12
C VAL A 203 -9.78 -1.32 -13.44
N ALA A 204 -10.96 -1.69 -13.92
CA ALA A 204 -11.33 -3.04 -14.32
C ALA A 204 -11.94 -3.05 -15.72
N ARG A 205 -11.27 -2.34 -16.64
CA ARG A 205 -11.71 -2.21 -18.02
C ARG A 205 -11.52 -3.53 -18.75
N ARG A 206 -12.55 -4.03 -19.43
CA ARG A 206 -12.52 -5.32 -20.16
C ARG A 206 -12.11 -6.51 -19.27
N THR A 207 -12.28 -6.38 -17.96
CA THR A 207 -12.04 -7.45 -16.99
C THR A 207 -13.18 -8.45 -17.05
N ARG A 208 -12.88 -9.74 -16.96
CA ARG A 208 -13.86 -10.83 -16.84
C ARG A 208 -13.91 -11.28 -15.40
N PHE A 209 -15.07 -11.14 -14.78
CA PHE A 209 -15.34 -11.53 -13.41
C PHE A 209 -16.12 -12.84 -13.41
N TYR A 210 -15.49 -13.90 -12.91
CA TYR A 210 -16.07 -15.22 -12.74
C TYR A 210 -16.47 -15.46 -11.29
N GLY A 211 -17.57 -16.16 -11.06
CA GLY A 211 -18.11 -16.29 -9.72
C GLY A 211 -18.68 -14.98 -9.17
N ILE A 212 -18.97 -14.96 -7.87
CA ILE A 212 -19.50 -13.79 -7.18
C ILE A 212 -18.41 -12.71 -7.08
N THR A 213 -18.74 -11.49 -7.49
CA THR A 213 -17.88 -10.31 -7.27
C THR A 213 -18.41 -9.51 -6.10
N ALA A 214 -17.61 -9.40 -5.04
CA ALA A 214 -18.04 -8.83 -3.78
C ALA A 214 -17.35 -7.47 -3.51
N PHE A 215 -18.15 -6.42 -3.53
CA PHE A 215 -17.80 -5.04 -3.22
C PHE A 215 -18.61 -4.50 -2.03
N ALA A 216 -19.17 -5.39 -1.21
CA ALA A 216 -19.98 -4.97 -0.08
C ALA A 216 -19.16 -4.08 0.88
N GLU A 217 -19.69 -2.94 1.29
CA GLU A 217 -19.03 -2.00 2.20
C GLU A 217 -17.68 -1.45 1.69
N VAL A 218 -17.38 -1.61 0.38
CA VAL A 218 -16.16 -1.05 -0.22
C VAL A 218 -16.21 0.48 -0.17
N ASP A 219 -15.05 1.11 -0.08
CA ASP A 219 -14.94 2.57 -0.13
C ASP A 219 -13.93 2.98 -1.21
N LEU A 220 -14.45 3.43 -2.36
CA LEU A 220 -13.72 3.87 -3.54
C LEU A 220 -13.73 5.39 -3.65
N SER A 221 -12.61 6.01 -3.27
CA SER A 221 -12.49 7.47 -3.20
C SER A 221 -12.16 8.15 -4.54
N LYS A 222 -11.76 7.37 -5.54
CA LYS A 222 -11.49 7.80 -6.91
C LYS A 222 -12.29 6.88 -7.86
N PRO A 223 -12.32 7.16 -9.18
CA PRO A 223 -13.19 6.45 -10.10
C PRO A 223 -13.06 4.92 -10.07
N ALA A 224 -14.20 4.25 -10.15
CA ALA A 224 -14.34 2.81 -10.39
C ALA A 224 -14.77 2.58 -11.85
N LEU A 225 -13.85 2.06 -12.67
CA LEU A 225 -14.02 1.98 -14.12
C LEU A 225 -14.21 0.53 -14.55
N PHE A 226 -15.44 0.16 -14.89
CA PHE A 226 -15.81 -1.17 -15.38
C PHE A 226 -16.12 -1.15 -16.89
N THR A 227 -15.52 -0.21 -17.64
CA THR A 227 -15.78 -0.06 -19.07
C THR A 227 -15.50 -1.37 -19.82
N GLY A 228 -16.51 -1.93 -20.49
CA GLY A 228 -16.40 -3.20 -21.22
C GLY A 228 -16.19 -4.43 -20.33
N ALA A 229 -16.35 -4.32 -19.02
CA ALA A 229 -16.22 -5.46 -18.10
C ALA A 229 -17.35 -6.46 -18.30
N ARG A 230 -17.09 -7.74 -17.96
CA ARG A 230 -18.11 -8.80 -17.99
C ARG A 230 -18.24 -9.43 -16.61
N PHE A 231 -19.42 -9.32 -16.03
CA PHE A 231 -19.76 -9.97 -14.77
C PHE A 231 -20.55 -11.25 -15.06
N HIS A 232 -19.86 -12.39 -14.97
CA HIS A 232 -20.45 -13.69 -15.22
C HIS A 232 -21.20 -14.27 -14.02
N GLY A 233 -20.94 -13.80 -12.81
CA GLY A 233 -21.70 -14.15 -11.60
C GLY A 233 -22.40 -12.95 -10.99
N ARG A 234 -22.93 -13.14 -9.77
CA ARG A 234 -23.59 -12.06 -9.03
C ARG A 234 -22.62 -10.95 -8.65
N VAL A 235 -23.11 -9.71 -8.62
CA VAL A 235 -22.34 -8.54 -8.19
C VAL A 235 -22.97 -7.97 -6.93
N ALA A 236 -22.24 -7.99 -5.82
CA ALA A 236 -22.72 -7.46 -4.54
C ALA A 236 -22.08 -6.10 -4.27
N LEU A 237 -22.85 -5.02 -4.38
CA LEU A 237 -22.43 -3.63 -4.11
C LEU A 237 -22.99 -3.11 -2.77
N ARG A 238 -23.64 -3.97 -1.97
CA ARG A 238 -24.32 -3.61 -0.73
C ARG A 238 -23.48 -2.66 0.14
N GLU A 239 -24.05 -1.52 0.52
CA GLU A 239 -23.38 -0.50 1.37
C GLU A 239 -22.03 0.03 0.82
N GLY A 240 -21.74 -0.20 -0.47
CA GLY A 240 -20.53 0.29 -1.12
C GLY A 240 -20.60 1.80 -1.38
N ARG A 241 -19.49 2.50 -1.14
CA ARG A 241 -19.35 3.95 -1.37
C ARG A 241 -18.44 4.20 -2.56
N PHE A 242 -18.98 4.78 -3.63
CA PHE A 242 -18.28 5.09 -4.86
C PHE A 242 -18.22 6.61 -5.07
N THR A 243 -17.56 7.32 -4.16
CA THR A 243 -17.54 8.79 -4.14
C THR A 243 -16.87 9.38 -5.38
N GLY A 244 -15.87 8.67 -5.92
CA GLY A 244 -15.18 9.05 -7.15
C GLY A 244 -15.93 8.71 -8.45
N GLY A 245 -17.12 8.12 -8.36
CA GLY A 245 -17.97 7.75 -9.49
C GLY A 245 -17.73 6.35 -10.05
N ILE A 246 -18.72 5.88 -10.81
CA ILE A 246 -18.73 4.54 -11.43
C ILE A 246 -18.95 4.68 -12.93
N SER A 247 -18.18 3.94 -13.74
CA SER A 247 -18.50 3.74 -15.16
C SER A 247 -18.84 2.28 -15.42
N PHE A 248 -20.07 2.04 -15.89
CA PHE A 248 -20.53 0.76 -16.46
C PHE A 248 -20.65 0.81 -17.98
N GLU A 249 -19.99 1.76 -18.64
CA GLU A 249 -20.01 1.90 -20.10
C GLU A 249 -19.66 0.56 -20.77
N SER A 250 -20.57 0.05 -21.62
CA SER A 250 -20.42 -1.25 -22.28
C SER A 250 -20.20 -2.46 -21.35
N ALA A 251 -20.51 -2.36 -20.05
CA ALA A 251 -20.37 -3.46 -19.11
C ALA A 251 -21.52 -4.47 -19.26
N GLU A 252 -21.22 -5.76 -19.24
CA GLU A 252 -22.20 -6.84 -19.34
C GLU A 252 -22.46 -7.46 -17.97
N PHE A 253 -23.73 -7.60 -17.60
CA PHE A 253 -24.16 -8.29 -16.38
C PHE A 253 -24.99 -9.51 -16.74
N HIS A 254 -24.53 -10.69 -16.37
CA HIS A 254 -25.19 -11.95 -16.71
C HIS A 254 -26.09 -12.47 -15.56
N HIS A 255 -25.95 -11.90 -14.37
CA HIS A 255 -26.70 -12.28 -13.17
C HIS A 255 -27.10 -11.06 -12.33
N GLU A 256 -27.67 -11.33 -11.16
CA GLU A 256 -28.16 -10.33 -10.21
C GLU A 256 -27.07 -9.34 -9.78
N VAL A 257 -27.46 -8.06 -9.72
CA VAL A 257 -26.67 -6.99 -9.11
C VAL A 257 -27.43 -6.43 -7.90
N ASP A 258 -26.82 -6.52 -6.73
CA ASP A 258 -27.37 -6.01 -5.48
C ASP A 258 -26.78 -4.63 -5.17
N PHE A 259 -27.63 -3.60 -5.21
CA PHE A 259 -27.31 -2.21 -4.93
C PHE A 259 -27.68 -1.76 -3.51
N SER A 260 -28.17 -2.66 -2.65
CA SER A 260 -28.77 -2.30 -1.37
C SER A 260 -27.88 -1.38 -0.52
N GLY A 261 -28.28 -0.12 -0.35
CA GLY A 261 -27.53 0.87 0.44
C GLY A 261 -26.23 1.36 -0.21
N ALA A 262 -25.97 1.01 -1.46
CA ALA A 262 -24.82 1.53 -2.21
C ALA A 262 -25.04 3.00 -2.58
N GLU A 263 -23.97 3.77 -2.65
CA GLU A 263 -24.00 5.17 -3.06
C GLU A 263 -22.92 5.52 -4.09
N VAL A 264 -23.25 6.41 -5.01
CA VAL A 264 -22.34 6.91 -6.05
C VAL A 264 -22.34 8.43 -6.08
N GLY A 265 -21.14 9.01 -6.14
CA GLY A 265 -20.88 10.43 -6.30
C GLY A 265 -20.21 10.75 -7.62
N ALA A 266 -19.82 12.02 -7.83
CA ALA A 266 -19.05 12.56 -8.96
C ALA A 266 -19.62 12.26 -10.38
N PHE A 267 -19.66 11.01 -10.80
CA PHE A 267 -20.33 10.59 -12.03
C PHE A 267 -20.86 9.14 -11.95
N LEU A 268 -21.87 8.85 -12.77
CA LEU A 268 -22.41 7.52 -12.99
C LEU A 268 -22.64 7.32 -14.49
N ASP A 269 -21.85 6.45 -15.12
CA ASP A 269 -22.01 6.13 -16.55
C ASP A 269 -22.80 4.82 -16.72
N LEU A 270 -23.99 4.93 -17.30
CA LEU A 270 -24.96 3.85 -17.51
C LEU A 270 -25.14 3.50 -18.99
N ASN A 271 -24.17 3.85 -19.86
CA ASN A 271 -24.22 3.49 -21.28
C ASN A 271 -23.96 1.99 -21.50
N THR A 272 -24.90 1.16 -21.04
CA THR A 272 -24.95 -0.28 -21.22
C THR A 272 -26.37 -0.81 -20.99
N THR A 273 -26.61 -2.09 -21.28
CA THR A 273 -27.84 -2.78 -20.92
C THR A 273 -27.90 -2.98 -19.40
N PRO A 274 -28.98 -2.54 -18.71
CA PRO A 274 -29.10 -2.72 -17.28
C PRO A 274 -29.25 -4.22 -16.90
N PRO A 275 -28.75 -4.66 -15.74
CA PRO A 275 -28.77 -6.07 -15.32
C PRO A 275 -30.19 -6.60 -15.11
N GLU A 276 -30.60 -7.70 -15.74
CA GLU A 276 -32.01 -8.17 -15.69
C GLU A 276 -32.59 -8.31 -14.27
N ARG A 277 -31.79 -8.82 -13.33
CA ARG A 277 -32.14 -8.96 -11.91
C ARG A 277 -31.37 -7.97 -11.07
N ARG A 278 -32.09 -7.25 -10.22
CA ARG A 278 -31.56 -6.21 -9.34
C ARG A 278 -32.20 -6.30 -7.97
N VAL A 279 -31.42 -6.03 -6.93
CA VAL A 279 -31.90 -5.94 -5.55
C VAL A 279 -31.50 -4.58 -4.99
N GLY A 280 -32.42 -3.93 -4.28
CA GLY A 280 -32.21 -2.59 -3.73
C GLY A 280 -32.10 -1.48 -4.79
N GLU A 281 -31.71 -0.30 -4.33
CA GLU A 281 -31.56 0.91 -5.15
C GLU A 281 -30.17 1.50 -4.93
N LEU A 282 -29.55 1.99 -6.01
CA LEU A 282 -28.30 2.74 -5.96
C LEU A 282 -28.61 4.21 -5.66
N ALA A 283 -28.12 4.71 -4.53
CA ALA A 283 -28.25 6.11 -4.16
C ALA A 283 -27.30 6.98 -4.99
N VAL A 284 -27.87 7.89 -5.77
CA VAL A 284 -27.14 8.91 -6.53
C VAL A 284 -27.05 10.16 -5.67
N LEU A 285 -25.83 10.51 -5.25
CA LEU A 285 -25.57 11.68 -4.41
C LEU A 285 -25.80 12.99 -5.20
N PRO A 286 -26.01 14.13 -4.51
CA PRO A 286 -26.15 15.43 -5.16
C PRO A 286 -24.99 15.75 -6.09
N GLU A 287 -25.25 16.50 -7.16
CA GLU A 287 -24.26 16.93 -8.15
C GLU A 287 -23.58 15.80 -8.94
N THR A 288 -24.00 14.55 -8.79
CA THR A 288 -23.47 13.42 -9.58
C THR A 288 -23.85 13.56 -11.05
N ASN A 289 -22.86 13.57 -11.93
CA ASN A 289 -23.07 13.61 -13.37
C ASN A 289 -23.48 12.21 -13.90
N VAL A 290 -24.77 12.03 -14.19
CA VAL A 290 -25.29 10.76 -14.73
C VAL A 290 -25.32 10.79 -16.25
N LYS A 291 -24.67 9.81 -16.90
CA LYS A 291 -24.65 9.62 -18.35
C LYS A 291 -25.41 8.34 -18.73
N GLY A 292 -26.09 8.37 -19.87
CA GLY A 292 -26.84 7.23 -20.39
C GLY A 292 -28.28 7.13 -19.85
N PRO A 293 -29.06 6.16 -20.35
CA PRO A 293 -30.46 6.00 -19.97
C PRO A 293 -30.59 5.48 -18.53
N ARG A 294 -31.42 6.15 -17.73
CA ARG A 294 -31.78 5.69 -16.38
C ARG A 294 -32.80 4.55 -16.40
N THR A 295 -33.53 4.39 -17.50
CA THR A 295 -34.55 3.36 -17.66
C THR A 295 -33.98 1.97 -17.43
N GLY A 296 -34.63 1.19 -16.58
CA GLY A 296 -34.17 -0.15 -16.20
C GLY A 296 -33.12 -0.16 -15.09
N TRP A 297 -32.64 0.98 -14.60
CA TRP A 297 -31.82 1.04 -13.40
C TRP A 297 -32.68 1.32 -12.15
N ALA A 298 -32.35 0.69 -11.03
CA ALA A 298 -32.96 0.97 -9.73
C ALA A 298 -32.14 2.08 -9.04
N LEU A 299 -32.52 3.34 -9.25
CA LEU A 299 -31.80 4.52 -8.77
C LEU A 299 -32.69 5.35 -7.85
N ILE A 300 -32.15 5.80 -6.72
CA ILE A 300 -32.77 6.79 -5.84
C ILE A 300 -31.87 8.01 -5.72
N THR A 301 -32.44 9.21 -5.60
CA THR A 301 -31.64 10.43 -5.33
C THR A 301 -31.65 10.68 -3.83
N ARG A 302 -30.48 10.91 -3.24
CA ARG A 302 -30.31 11.20 -1.81
C ARG A 302 -29.86 12.63 -1.58
#